data_AF-W9HT89-F1
#
_entry.id   AF-W9HT89-F1
#
_cell.length_a   1.000
_cell.length_b   1.000
_cell.length_c   1.000
_cell.angle_alpha   90.00
_cell.angle_beta   90.00
_cell.angle_gamma   90.00
#
_symmetry.space_group_name_H-M   'P 1'
#
loop_
_entity.id
_entity.type
_entity.pdbx_description
1 polymer ?
#
loop_
_entity_poly.entity_id
_entity_poly.type
_entity_poly.pdbx_seq_one_letter_code
_entity_poly.pdbx_strand_id
1 'polypeptide(L)'
;MAKIFRTIPDILDAAETSWDNLVEPVFPELTIRNIKRYLSIGPRWENEGPRASANRIVCNPHSSSAWILVLKERADGGGGGDDGGRGSTKILNCTSACLGDTCDPSGDDFKLDVLVPANPSVRELPSDHGGLENTAEFESPDDCFDTRLKPKGTWNSLRTIDFQTEHPFDKGLLKLFFKWAAAGVGRPAASGAVPLAFFETIPTLGELDRFRKFWEPIAGNPNFDNANLFDRLFECLGSYTNDRNFVVTEKMLNVVKGAIMQHKDPMAYIDRLEKMRDDPNACLAILRAAIASFDYMNTKTGPNFHGKMTNILADMWIQLVTAQTMWKLAHPDVKTDIAVFFRDWLIDWYEMAVVRAKGFLLASIAEMRNIWEHTDDPRADPVLETLSALEEKIPFFHVLTDWDYRS
;
A
#
# COMPACT_ATOMS: atom_id res chain seq x y z
N MET A 1 -10.86 16.00 -39.92
CA MET A 1 -10.80 16.39 -38.50
C MET A 1 -9.36 16.38 -38.05
N ALA A 2 -8.80 17.55 -37.74
CA ALA A 2 -7.40 17.72 -37.38
C ALA A 2 -7.13 17.22 -35.96
N LYS A 3 -6.15 16.33 -35.80
CA LYS A 3 -5.54 16.02 -34.49
C LYS A 3 -4.61 17.18 -34.13
N ILE A 4 -4.89 17.84 -33.02
CA ILE A 4 -4.01 18.86 -32.43
C ILE A 4 -2.82 18.11 -31.83
N PHE A 5 -1.65 18.20 -32.46
CA PHE A 5 -0.37 17.91 -31.81
C PHE A 5 0.04 19.18 -31.07
N ARG A 6 0.04 19.16 -29.72
CA ARG A 6 0.71 20.20 -28.93
C ARG A 6 2.22 20.00 -29.04
N THR A 7 2.95 21.05 -29.37
CA THR A 7 4.41 21.02 -29.48
C THR A 7 5.06 21.08 -28.09
N ILE A 8 6.28 20.56 -27.96
CA ILE A 8 7.07 20.51 -26.71
C ILE A 8 7.15 21.87 -25.94
N PRO A 9 7.22 23.05 -26.60
CA PRO A 9 7.21 24.34 -25.91
C PRO A 9 5.96 24.57 -25.05
N ASP A 10 4.77 24.15 -25.51
CA ASP A 10 3.51 24.33 -24.78
C ASP A 10 3.45 23.53 -23.46
N ILE A 11 4.19 22.41 -23.39
CA ILE A 11 4.24 21.55 -22.20
C ILE A 11 5.14 22.17 -21.13
N LEU A 12 6.25 22.79 -21.55
CA LEU A 12 7.20 23.42 -20.64
C LEU A 12 6.62 24.70 -20.02
N ASP A 13 5.91 25.51 -20.81
CA ASP A 13 5.23 26.71 -20.30
C ASP A 13 4.07 26.36 -19.33
N ALA A 14 3.35 25.28 -19.60
CA ALA A 14 2.31 24.77 -18.70
C ALA A 14 2.88 24.23 -17.38
N ALA A 15 4.03 23.55 -17.44
CA ALA A 15 4.74 23.05 -16.26
C ALA A 15 5.32 24.19 -15.41
N GLU A 16 5.86 25.22 -16.05
CA GLU A 16 6.37 26.44 -15.39
C GLU A 16 5.25 27.19 -14.66
N THR A 17 4.12 27.42 -15.34
CA THR A 17 2.95 28.07 -14.72
C THR A 17 2.39 27.25 -13.55
N SER A 18 2.38 25.92 -13.67
CA SER A 18 1.90 25.03 -12.61
C SER A 18 2.84 25.01 -11.39
N TRP A 19 4.15 25.10 -11.62
CA TRP A 19 5.14 25.21 -10.54
C TRP A 19 4.99 26.53 -9.81
N ASP A 20 5.00 27.65 -10.53
CA ASP A 20 4.96 28.99 -9.94
C ASP A 20 3.69 29.20 -9.09
N ASN A 21 2.53 28.78 -9.60
CA ASN A 21 1.27 28.85 -8.84
C ASN A 21 1.29 28.04 -7.53
N LEU A 22 2.08 26.96 -7.48
CA LEU A 22 2.17 26.09 -6.31
C LEU A 22 3.16 26.63 -5.27
N VAL A 23 4.29 27.18 -5.71
CA VAL A 23 5.39 27.56 -4.81
C VAL A 23 5.39 29.03 -4.44
N GLU A 24 4.94 29.94 -5.31
CA GLU A 24 4.98 31.39 -5.08
C GLU A 24 4.25 31.83 -3.79
N PRO A 25 3.10 31.25 -3.41
CA PRO A 25 2.42 31.64 -2.17
C PRO A 25 3.20 31.33 -0.89
N VAL A 26 4.11 30.35 -0.94
CA VAL A 26 4.84 29.82 0.24
C VAL A 26 6.31 30.22 0.21
N PHE A 27 6.91 30.28 -0.99
CA PHE A 27 8.30 30.58 -1.25
C PHE A 27 8.39 31.50 -2.48
N PRO A 28 8.14 32.81 -2.34
CA PRO A 28 8.04 33.74 -3.48
C PRO A 28 9.35 33.87 -4.27
N GLU A 29 10.49 33.52 -3.67
CA GLU A 29 11.80 33.53 -4.33
C GLU A 29 12.12 32.23 -5.11
N LEU A 30 11.28 31.19 -5.00
CA LEU A 30 11.51 29.88 -5.61
C LEU A 30 10.74 29.66 -6.93
N THR A 31 10.24 30.75 -7.53
CA THR A 31 9.61 30.71 -8.86
C THR A 31 10.62 30.31 -9.92
N ILE A 32 10.17 29.66 -11.00
CA ILE A 32 11.00 29.28 -12.15
C ILE A 32 11.70 30.51 -12.73
N ARG A 33 11.03 31.67 -12.75
CA ARG A 33 11.65 32.94 -13.14
C ARG A 33 12.88 33.28 -12.26
N ASN A 34 12.76 33.19 -10.94
CA ASN A 34 13.84 33.52 -10.02
C ASN A 34 14.94 32.46 -10.02
N ILE A 35 14.59 31.19 -10.21
CA ILE A 35 15.52 30.08 -10.42
C ILE A 35 16.34 30.28 -11.71
N LYS A 36 15.70 30.57 -12.85
CA LYS A 36 16.36 30.86 -14.13
C LYS A 36 17.33 32.05 -13.99
N ARG A 37 16.91 33.07 -13.23
CA ARG A 37 17.72 34.25 -12.91
C ARG A 37 18.91 33.93 -12.00
N TYR A 38 18.69 33.15 -10.94
CA TYR A 38 19.73 32.73 -9.98
C TYR A 38 20.81 31.87 -10.66
N LEU A 39 20.40 30.93 -11.51
CA LEU A 39 21.33 30.04 -12.20
C LEU A 39 22.08 30.70 -13.36
N SER A 40 21.69 31.91 -13.80
CA SER A 40 22.32 32.65 -14.90
C SER A 40 22.41 31.84 -16.22
N ILE A 41 21.40 31.02 -16.54
CA ILE A 41 21.45 30.07 -17.67
C ILE A 41 20.55 30.54 -18.82
N GLY A 42 21.18 30.79 -19.97
CA GLY A 42 20.53 30.91 -21.27
C GLY A 42 20.02 29.55 -21.82
N PRO A 43 20.19 29.23 -23.13
CA PRO A 43 19.46 28.15 -23.83
C PRO A 43 19.76 26.69 -23.40
N ARG A 44 20.37 26.44 -22.23
CA ARG A 44 20.58 25.08 -21.70
C ARG A 44 19.37 24.50 -20.97
N TRP A 45 18.45 25.33 -20.47
CA TRP A 45 17.17 24.87 -19.88
C TRP A 45 16.33 24.04 -20.88
N GLU A 46 16.36 24.43 -22.16
CA GLU A 46 15.64 23.75 -23.25
C GLU A 46 16.26 22.38 -23.61
N ASN A 47 17.54 22.16 -23.30
CA ASN A 47 18.27 20.94 -23.67
C ASN A 47 18.37 19.90 -22.54
N GLU A 48 18.52 20.33 -21.27
CA GLU A 48 18.67 19.42 -20.12
C GLU A 48 17.33 19.08 -19.45
N GLY A 49 16.31 19.91 -19.69
CA GLY A 49 14.96 19.75 -19.17
C GLY A 49 14.81 20.00 -17.66
N PRO A 50 13.56 20.04 -17.16
CA PRO A 50 13.27 20.42 -15.78
C PRO A 50 13.86 19.47 -14.72
N ARG A 51 14.00 18.17 -15.05
CA ARG A 51 14.51 17.11 -14.15
C ARG A 51 15.97 17.34 -13.73
N ALA A 52 16.85 17.61 -14.71
CA ALA A 52 18.27 17.81 -14.45
C ALA A 52 18.51 19.11 -13.67
N SER A 53 17.70 20.14 -13.92
CA SER A 53 17.79 21.42 -13.23
C SER A 53 17.25 21.34 -11.79
N ALA A 54 16.14 20.64 -11.55
CA ALA A 54 15.59 20.41 -10.21
C ALA A 54 16.59 19.66 -9.31
N ASN A 55 17.30 18.67 -9.86
CA ASN A 55 18.36 17.93 -9.16
C ASN A 55 19.57 18.79 -8.75
N ARG A 56 19.78 19.96 -9.36
CA ARG A 56 20.88 20.88 -9.05
C ARG A 56 20.53 21.90 -7.97
N ILE A 57 19.26 22.30 -7.89
CA ILE A 57 18.80 23.35 -6.97
C ILE A 57 18.36 22.73 -5.63
N VAL A 58 17.73 21.56 -5.69
CA VAL A 58 17.26 20.82 -4.52
C VAL A 58 18.30 19.76 -4.22
N CYS A 59 19.03 19.91 -3.11
CA CYS A 59 20.00 18.91 -2.63
C CYS A 59 19.31 17.63 -2.11
N ASN A 60 18.43 17.02 -2.89
CA ASN A 60 17.90 15.68 -2.66
C ASN A 60 17.20 15.11 -3.93
N PRO A 61 17.87 14.22 -4.72
CA PRO A 61 17.32 13.65 -5.95
C PRO A 61 16.13 12.70 -5.72
N HIS A 62 15.94 12.19 -4.49
CA HIS A 62 14.80 11.36 -4.11
C HIS A 62 13.49 12.15 -4.07
N SER A 63 13.55 13.41 -3.64
CA SER A 63 12.41 14.34 -3.69
C SER A 63 12.05 14.62 -5.15
N SER A 64 13.02 14.98 -5.97
CA SER A 64 12.83 15.39 -7.38
C SER A 64 12.20 14.30 -8.25
N SER A 65 12.54 13.03 -8.03
CA SER A 65 11.95 11.91 -8.77
C SER A 65 10.51 11.62 -8.33
N ALA A 66 10.17 11.84 -7.06
CA ALA A 66 8.79 11.79 -6.57
C ALA A 66 7.94 12.95 -7.12
N TRP A 67 8.52 14.14 -7.28
CA TRP A 67 7.87 15.30 -7.91
C TRP A 67 7.56 15.06 -9.40
N ILE A 68 8.43 14.35 -10.14
CA ILE A 68 8.20 13.98 -11.54
C ILE A 68 7.11 12.92 -11.69
N LEU A 69 6.99 11.98 -10.76
CA LEU A 69 5.89 11.01 -10.75
C LEU A 69 4.54 11.70 -10.53
N VAL A 70 4.47 12.67 -9.61
CA VAL A 70 3.27 13.49 -9.37
C VAL A 70 2.91 14.34 -10.60
N LEU A 71 3.91 14.89 -11.29
CA LEU A 71 3.69 15.67 -12.52
C LEU A 71 3.32 14.78 -13.71
N LYS A 72 3.83 13.54 -13.78
CA LYS A 72 3.52 12.56 -14.81
C LYS A 72 2.11 11.98 -14.63
N GLU A 73 1.68 11.72 -13.40
CA GLU A 73 0.28 11.37 -13.06
C GLU A 73 -0.70 12.51 -13.43
N ARG A 74 -0.31 13.78 -13.24
CA ARG A 74 -1.11 14.93 -13.68
C ARG A 74 -1.09 15.18 -15.18
N ALA A 75 0.02 14.91 -15.88
CA ALA A 75 0.16 15.16 -17.31
C ALA A 75 -0.40 14.03 -18.20
N ASP A 76 -0.36 12.78 -17.74
CA ASP A 76 -0.83 11.60 -18.49
C ASP A 76 -2.34 11.34 -18.32
N GLY A 77 -3.08 12.24 -17.64
CA GLY A 77 -4.50 12.03 -17.36
C GLY A 77 -4.78 10.78 -16.53
N GLY A 78 -3.79 10.33 -15.76
CA GLY A 78 -3.86 9.15 -14.91
C GLY A 78 -4.55 9.46 -13.59
N GLY A 79 -5.88 9.59 -13.63
CA GLY A 79 -6.81 9.38 -12.52
C GLY A 79 -6.32 9.80 -11.13
N GLY A 80 -6.20 11.10 -10.91
CA GLY A 80 -6.11 11.67 -9.57
C GLY A 80 -7.33 11.29 -8.75
N GLY A 81 -7.09 10.85 -7.51
CA GLY A 81 -8.06 11.00 -6.42
C GLY A 81 -7.99 12.43 -5.92
N ASP A 82 -8.44 13.37 -6.75
CA ASP A 82 -8.63 14.77 -6.41
C ASP A 82 -10.07 15.13 -6.79
N ASP A 83 -11.03 14.42 -6.18
CA ASP A 83 -12.41 14.86 -6.09
C ASP A 83 -12.70 15.12 -4.60
N GLY A 84 -12.45 16.36 -4.20
CA GLY A 84 -13.14 16.96 -3.07
C GLY A 84 -14.64 16.96 -3.36
N GLY A 85 -15.30 15.84 -3.06
CA GLY A 85 -16.72 15.65 -3.28
C GLY A 85 -17.06 14.17 -3.33
N ARG A 86 -17.93 13.71 -2.41
CA ARG A 86 -18.58 12.39 -2.37
C ARG A 86 -18.43 11.60 -3.68
N GLY A 87 -17.44 10.71 -3.75
CA GLY A 87 -17.10 9.98 -4.98
C GLY A 87 -16.90 8.50 -4.72
N SER A 88 -17.86 7.69 -5.15
CA SER A 88 -17.80 6.23 -5.18
C SER A 88 -16.73 5.73 -6.16
N THR A 89 -15.77 4.92 -5.71
CA THR A 89 -14.79 4.27 -6.60
C THR A 89 -15.24 2.85 -6.94
N LYS A 90 -15.49 2.56 -8.23
CA LYS A 90 -15.85 1.21 -8.73
C LYS A 90 -14.60 0.33 -8.76
N ILE A 91 -14.60 -0.79 -8.05
CA ILE A 91 -13.34 -1.47 -7.68
C ILE A 91 -13.25 -2.98 -7.98
N LEU A 92 -14.29 -3.65 -8.49
CA LEU A 92 -14.08 -5.00 -9.06
C LEU A 92 -14.59 -5.13 -10.48
N ASN A 93 -13.71 -5.67 -11.32
CA ASN A 93 -14.06 -6.47 -12.47
C ASN A 93 -13.34 -7.80 -12.22
N CYS A 94 -14.02 -8.83 -11.73
CA CYS A 94 -13.48 -10.18 -11.71
C CYS A 94 -13.59 -10.76 -13.12
N THR A 95 -12.98 -10.09 -14.11
CA THR A 95 -12.75 -10.71 -15.41
C THR A 95 -11.63 -11.69 -15.20
N SER A 96 -11.94 -12.95 -15.39
CA SER A 96 -10.91 -13.92 -15.73
C SER A 96 -10.35 -13.54 -17.11
N ALA A 97 -9.40 -12.60 -17.16
CA ALA A 97 -8.35 -12.75 -18.14
C ALA A 97 -7.57 -13.99 -17.69
N CYS A 98 -7.93 -15.14 -18.27
CA CYS A 98 -7.36 -16.44 -17.97
C CYS A 98 -5.84 -16.38 -17.91
N LEU A 99 -5.29 -16.33 -16.70
CA LEU A 99 -3.88 -16.54 -16.43
C LEU A 99 -3.76 -17.96 -15.87
N GLY A 100 -3.64 -18.95 -16.77
CA GLY A 100 -3.27 -20.33 -16.45
C GLY A 100 -4.22 -21.08 -15.51
N ASP A 101 -5.05 -21.95 -16.08
CA ASP A 101 -5.67 -23.13 -15.45
C ASP A 101 -6.51 -22.98 -14.17
N THR A 102 -7.04 -21.80 -13.84
CA THR A 102 -7.96 -21.66 -12.69
C THR A 102 -9.18 -20.81 -13.03
N CYS A 103 -10.17 -21.43 -13.66
CA CYS A 103 -11.53 -20.92 -13.79
C CYS A 103 -12.47 -21.69 -12.86
N ASP A 104 -13.57 -21.05 -12.44
CA ASP A 104 -14.79 -21.78 -12.11
C ASP A 104 -15.11 -22.72 -13.31
N PRO A 105 -15.44 -24.00 -13.09
CA PRO A 105 -15.85 -24.92 -14.17
C PRO A 105 -16.97 -24.39 -15.08
N SER A 106 -17.75 -23.40 -14.64
CA SER A 106 -18.91 -22.84 -15.34
C SER A 106 -18.62 -21.64 -16.25
N GLY A 107 -17.53 -20.89 -16.03
CA GLY A 107 -17.22 -19.67 -16.81
C GLY A 107 -18.09 -18.44 -16.47
N ASP A 108 -18.74 -18.42 -15.31
CA ASP A 108 -19.55 -17.27 -14.86
C ASP A 108 -18.70 -16.11 -14.30
N ASP A 109 -19.11 -14.88 -14.60
CA ASP A 109 -18.46 -13.63 -14.18
C ASP A 109 -19.28 -12.91 -13.09
N PHE A 110 -18.63 -12.51 -11.99
CA PHE A 110 -19.25 -11.70 -10.92
C PHE A 110 -18.58 -10.33 -10.77
N LYS A 111 -19.39 -9.26 -10.70
CA LYS A 111 -18.90 -7.89 -10.51
C LYS A 111 -19.38 -7.32 -9.19
N LEU A 112 -18.44 -6.82 -8.38
CA LEU A 112 -18.73 -6.22 -7.09
C LEU A 112 -18.34 -4.73 -7.07
N ASP A 113 -19.33 -3.85 -6.90
CA ASP A 113 -19.10 -2.43 -6.67
C ASP A 113 -19.21 -2.17 -5.15
N VAL A 114 -18.13 -1.66 -4.53
CA VAL A 114 -18.05 -1.40 -3.08
C VAL A 114 -17.71 0.06 -2.84
N LEU A 115 -18.34 0.68 -1.86
CA LEU A 115 -17.97 2.00 -1.40
C LEU A 115 -16.74 1.88 -0.50
N VAL A 116 -15.61 2.40 -0.97
CA VAL A 116 -14.39 2.47 -0.16
C VAL A 116 -14.42 3.77 0.64
N PRO A 117 -14.47 3.71 1.98
CA PRO A 117 -14.37 4.91 2.80
C PRO A 117 -13.04 5.63 2.55
N ALA A 118 -13.12 6.95 2.46
CA ALA A 118 -11.93 7.78 2.37
C ALA A 118 -11.18 7.78 3.71
N ASN A 119 -9.87 7.97 3.65
CA ASN A 119 -9.01 8.09 4.82
C ASN A 119 -8.33 9.46 4.80
N PRO A 120 -8.16 10.12 5.95
CA PRO A 120 -7.38 11.33 6.04
C PRO A 120 -5.96 11.05 5.57
N SER A 121 -5.45 11.94 4.72
CA SER A 121 -4.02 11.99 4.49
C SER A 121 -3.34 12.43 5.77
N VAL A 122 -2.09 12.00 5.94
CA VAL A 122 -1.28 12.37 7.10
C VAL A 122 -1.18 13.89 7.29
N ARG A 123 -1.23 14.67 6.20
CA ARG A 123 -1.18 16.14 6.23
C ARG A 123 -2.46 16.79 6.77
N GLU A 124 -3.58 16.07 6.73
CA GLU A 124 -4.88 16.52 7.24
C GLU A 124 -5.09 16.12 8.70
N LEU A 125 -4.20 15.29 9.26
CA LEU A 125 -4.27 14.92 10.67
C LEU A 125 -3.85 16.10 11.55
N PRO A 126 -4.59 16.39 12.64
CA PRO A 126 -4.15 17.31 13.68
C PRO A 126 -2.76 16.94 14.22
N SER A 127 -1.95 17.92 14.58
CA SER A 127 -0.58 17.70 15.09
C SER A 127 -0.54 16.93 16.43
N ASP A 128 -1.66 16.85 17.13
CA ASP A 128 -1.89 16.14 18.40
C ASP A 128 -2.78 14.89 18.22
N HIS A 129 -3.04 14.46 16.98
CA HIS A 129 -3.87 13.30 16.71
C HIS A 129 -3.27 12.03 17.36
N GLY A 130 -4.08 11.29 18.13
CA GLY A 130 -3.62 10.12 18.90
C GLY A 130 -2.93 9.05 18.04
N GLY A 131 -3.34 8.87 16.79
CA GLY A 131 -2.68 7.96 15.84
C GLY A 131 -1.20 8.25 15.57
N LEU A 132 -0.73 9.48 15.83
CA LEU A 132 0.67 9.86 15.62
C LEU A 132 1.63 9.14 16.59
N GLU A 133 1.17 8.71 17.77
CA GLU A 133 1.97 7.91 18.70
C GLU A 133 2.34 6.53 18.12
N ASN A 134 1.60 6.09 17.10
CA ASN A 134 1.80 4.84 16.39
C ASN A 134 2.58 5.05 15.08
N THR A 135 3.36 6.12 14.97
CA THR A 135 4.18 6.37 13.77
C THR A 135 5.37 5.41 13.72
N ALA A 136 5.58 4.71 12.61
CA ALA A 136 6.79 3.93 12.35
C ALA A 136 7.84 4.76 11.59
N GLU A 137 9.02 4.96 12.18
CA GLU A 137 10.18 5.60 11.55
C GLU A 137 11.42 4.75 11.80
N PHE A 138 12.34 4.69 10.83
CA PHE A 138 13.64 4.06 11.06
C PHE A 138 14.40 4.72 12.22
N GLU A 139 15.01 3.92 13.08
CA GLU A 139 15.83 4.45 14.20
C GLU A 139 16.97 5.32 13.69
N SER A 140 17.64 4.81 12.64
CA SER A 140 18.80 5.40 11.98
C SER A 140 18.53 5.54 10.47
N PRO A 141 17.80 6.57 10.00
CA PRO A 141 17.36 6.66 8.61
C PRO A 141 18.49 6.59 7.58
N ASP A 142 19.64 7.17 7.90
CA ASP A 142 20.83 7.22 7.03
C ASP A 142 21.66 5.91 7.04
N ASP A 143 21.34 4.97 7.93
CA ASP A 143 22.02 3.68 8.06
C ASP A 143 21.20 2.57 7.39
N CYS A 144 21.62 2.17 6.18
CA CYS A 144 20.94 1.12 5.41
C CYS A 144 21.00 -0.28 6.05
N PHE A 145 21.89 -0.51 7.02
CA PHE A 145 22.03 -1.78 7.74
C PHE A 145 21.00 -1.92 8.87
N ASP A 146 20.61 -0.79 9.48
CA ASP A 146 19.78 -0.76 10.67
C ASP A 146 18.29 -0.93 10.33
N THR A 147 17.74 -2.12 10.53
CA THR A 147 16.32 -2.40 10.24
C THR A 147 15.37 -1.96 11.35
N ARG A 148 15.85 -1.39 12.46
CA ARG A 148 15.02 -1.07 13.63
C ARG A 148 14.11 0.11 13.37
N LEU A 149 12.91 0.01 13.94
CA LEU A 149 11.87 1.03 13.89
C LEU A 149 11.60 1.57 15.29
N LYS A 150 11.28 2.86 15.36
CA LYS A 150 10.86 3.53 16.60
C LYS A 150 9.51 4.23 16.41
N PRO A 151 8.73 4.38 17.49
CA PRO A 151 7.61 5.29 17.50
C PRO A 151 8.10 6.74 17.42
N LYS A 152 7.41 7.60 16.66
CA LYS A 152 7.68 9.04 16.64
C LYS A 152 6.80 9.77 17.65
N GLY A 153 7.40 10.64 18.48
CA GLY A 153 6.68 11.39 19.51
C GLY A 153 6.30 12.84 19.16
N THR A 154 6.84 13.44 18.09
CA THR A 154 6.55 14.84 17.74
C THR A 154 6.47 15.07 16.22
N TRP A 155 5.54 15.94 15.83
CA TRP A 155 5.16 16.19 14.43
C TRP A 155 5.53 17.61 14.01
N ASN A 156 6.24 17.76 12.88
CA ASN A 156 6.48 19.06 12.24
C ASN A 156 6.18 18.97 10.74
N SER A 157 5.64 20.05 10.15
CA SER A 157 5.05 20.09 8.81
C SER A 157 5.97 19.66 7.67
N LEU A 158 7.29 19.85 7.82
CA LEU A 158 8.29 19.47 6.79
C LEU A 158 8.59 17.98 6.76
N ARG A 159 8.57 17.27 7.90
CA ARG A 159 8.82 15.82 7.93
C ARG A 159 7.61 15.00 7.49
N THR A 160 6.43 15.61 7.41
CA THR A 160 5.15 14.94 7.06
C THR A 160 5.08 14.41 5.62
N ILE A 161 5.96 14.92 4.74
CA ILE A 161 5.97 14.58 3.32
C ILE A 161 6.40 13.13 3.08
N ASP A 162 7.21 12.60 4.00
CA ASP A 162 7.75 11.23 3.93
C ASP A 162 6.88 10.21 4.66
N PHE A 163 5.74 10.62 5.24
CA PHE A 163 4.85 9.73 5.97
C PHE A 163 3.50 9.57 5.26
N GLN A 164 2.92 8.39 5.42
CA GLN A 164 1.62 8.03 4.88
C GLN A 164 0.75 7.37 5.93
N THR A 165 -0.56 7.53 5.77
CA THR A 165 -1.54 6.77 6.53
C THR A 165 -1.42 5.34 6.02
N GLU A 166 -1.12 4.43 6.92
CA GLU A 166 -0.96 3.03 6.59
C GLU A 166 -2.21 2.24 6.92
N HIS A 167 -2.53 1.31 6.03
CA HIS A 167 -3.49 0.25 6.27
C HIS A 167 -2.79 -1.00 6.79
N PRO A 168 -3.01 -1.41 8.05
CA PRO A 168 -2.43 -2.65 8.54
C PRO A 168 -2.84 -3.86 7.70
N PHE A 169 -4.13 -3.95 7.38
CA PHE A 169 -4.66 -4.87 6.37
C PHE A 169 -5.02 -4.12 5.08
N ASP A 170 -4.36 -4.46 3.98
CA ASP A 170 -4.47 -3.73 2.71
C ASP A 170 -5.78 -4.02 1.95
N LYS A 171 -6.32 -2.99 1.29
CA LYS A 171 -7.53 -3.10 0.45
C LYS A 171 -7.37 -4.11 -0.69
N GLY A 172 -6.16 -4.26 -1.23
CA GLY A 172 -5.79 -5.27 -2.23
C GLY A 172 -5.81 -6.70 -1.69
N LEU A 173 -5.43 -6.92 -0.42
CA LEU A 173 -5.53 -8.23 0.22
C LEU A 173 -6.99 -8.68 0.35
N LEU A 174 -7.88 -7.76 0.72
CA LEU A 174 -9.31 -8.06 0.80
C LEU A 174 -9.90 -8.52 -0.55
N LYS A 175 -9.44 -7.93 -1.66
CA LYS A 175 -9.84 -8.37 -3.01
C LYS A 175 -9.32 -9.78 -3.34
N LEU A 176 -8.07 -10.06 -2.97
CA LEU A 176 -7.44 -11.37 -3.21
C LEU A 176 -8.15 -12.45 -2.41
N PHE A 177 -8.56 -12.15 -1.17
CA PHE A 177 -9.41 -13.03 -0.37
C PHE A 177 -10.69 -13.41 -1.11
N PHE A 178 -11.49 -12.46 -1.61
CA PHE A 178 -12.75 -12.79 -2.29
C PHE A 178 -12.53 -13.66 -3.53
N LYS A 179 -11.49 -13.35 -4.33
CA LYS A 179 -11.13 -14.15 -5.50
C LYS A 179 -10.79 -15.60 -5.10
N TRP A 180 -10.01 -15.78 -4.03
CA TRP A 180 -9.57 -17.10 -3.59
C TRP A 180 -10.68 -17.88 -2.89
N ALA A 181 -11.54 -17.20 -2.14
CA ALA A 181 -12.72 -17.77 -1.51
C ALA A 181 -13.70 -18.32 -2.56
N ALA A 182 -13.97 -17.56 -3.61
CA ALA A 182 -14.79 -18.03 -4.74
C ALA A 182 -14.17 -19.23 -5.46
N ALA A 183 -12.85 -19.19 -5.70
CA ALA A 183 -12.14 -20.27 -6.39
C ALA A 183 -11.85 -21.50 -5.50
N GLY A 184 -12.03 -21.39 -4.18
CA GLY A 184 -11.64 -22.44 -3.23
C GLY A 184 -10.13 -22.70 -3.15
N VAL A 185 -9.29 -21.70 -3.42
CA VAL A 185 -7.82 -21.82 -3.44
C VAL A 185 -7.23 -21.43 -2.07
N GLY A 186 -6.30 -22.22 -1.54
CA GLY A 186 -5.71 -22.10 -0.19
C GLY A 186 -5.41 -23.49 0.39
N ARG A 187 -5.20 -23.68 1.70
CA ARG A 187 -5.37 -24.99 2.36
C ARG A 187 -6.83 -25.15 2.82
N PRO A 188 -7.78 -25.59 1.96
CA PRO A 188 -9.21 -25.48 2.23
C PRO A 188 -9.76 -26.89 2.48
N ALA A 189 -9.12 -27.67 3.35
CA ALA A 189 -9.50 -29.07 3.53
C ALA A 189 -10.91 -29.25 4.14
N ALA A 190 -11.45 -28.21 4.81
CA ALA A 190 -12.74 -28.29 5.53
C ALA A 190 -13.84 -27.33 5.02
N SER A 191 -13.48 -26.13 4.54
CA SER A 191 -14.44 -25.06 4.21
C SER A 191 -15.00 -25.14 2.79
N GLY A 192 -14.24 -25.70 1.84
CA GLY A 192 -14.60 -25.71 0.42
C GLY A 192 -14.62 -24.30 -0.21
N ALA A 193 -14.96 -24.23 -1.49
CA ALA A 193 -15.20 -22.95 -2.18
C ALA A 193 -16.45 -22.25 -1.62
N VAL A 194 -16.41 -20.92 -1.52
CA VAL A 194 -17.58 -20.09 -1.20
C VAL A 194 -18.38 -19.90 -2.49
N PRO A 195 -19.67 -20.29 -2.55
CA PRO A 195 -20.47 -20.18 -3.76
C PRO A 195 -20.59 -18.73 -4.25
N LEU A 196 -20.55 -18.50 -5.56
CA LEU A 196 -20.78 -17.16 -6.15
C LEU A 196 -22.10 -16.54 -5.71
N ALA A 197 -23.16 -17.38 -5.61
CA ALA A 197 -24.47 -16.97 -5.11
C ALA A 197 -24.43 -16.34 -3.70
N PHE A 198 -23.47 -16.73 -2.86
CA PHE A 198 -23.25 -16.07 -1.56
C PHE A 198 -22.86 -14.60 -1.77
N PHE A 199 -21.84 -14.34 -2.59
CA PHE A 199 -21.34 -12.99 -2.83
C PHE A 199 -22.36 -12.09 -3.53
N GLU A 200 -23.17 -12.67 -4.42
CA GLU A 200 -24.24 -11.96 -5.14
C GLU A 200 -25.42 -11.58 -4.24
N THR A 201 -25.81 -12.49 -3.35
CA THR A 201 -27.07 -12.35 -2.60
C THR A 201 -26.85 -11.67 -1.26
N ILE A 202 -25.66 -11.77 -0.65
CA ILE A 202 -25.45 -11.28 0.71
C ILE A 202 -25.74 -9.77 0.89
N PRO A 203 -25.47 -8.87 -0.09
CA PRO A 203 -25.82 -7.46 0.06
C PRO A 203 -27.34 -7.26 0.20
N THR A 204 -28.12 -7.88 -0.67
CA THR A 204 -29.59 -7.76 -0.65
C THR A 204 -30.21 -8.50 0.54
N LEU A 205 -29.62 -9.62 0.94
CA LEU A 205 -30.05 -10.38 2.11
C LEU A 205 -29.91 -9.56 3.40
N GLY A 206 -28.80 -8.82 3.56
CA GLY A 206 -28.55 -7.96 4.71
C GLY A 206 -29.56 -6.81 4.87
N GLU A 207 -30.17 -6.35 3.78
CA GLU A 207 -31.14 -5.24 3.77
C GLU A 207 -32.56 -5.66 4.18
N LEU A 208 -32.87 -6.96 4.15
CA LEU A 208 -34.17 -7.49 4.53
C LEU A 208 -34.50 -7.13 5.99
N ASP A 209 -35.76 -6.77 6.26
CA ASP A 209 -36.19 -6.32 7.59
C ASP A 209 -35.86 -7.32 8.71
N ARG A 210 -35.91 -8.62 8.42
CA ARG A 210 -35.57 -9.69 9.38
C ARG A 210 -34.08 -9.71 9.78
N PHE A 211 -33.21 -9.11 8.96
CA PHE A 211 -31.75 -9.14 9.11
C PHE A 211 -31.12 -7.76 9.29
N ARG A 212 -31.85 -6.66 9.07
CA ARG A 212 -31.32 -5.31 9.19
C ARG A 212 -30.63 -5.02 10.54
N LYS A 213 -31.07 -5.67 11.63
CA LYS A 213 -30.48 -5.55 12.98
C LYS A 213 -29.63 -6.76 13.40
N PHE A 214 -29.32 -7.69 12.49
CA PHE A 214 -28.43 -8.81 12.77
C PHE A 214 -26.94 -8.41 12.69
N TRP A 215 -26.63 -7.31 12.01
CA TRP A 215 -25.26 -6.82 11.90
C TRP A 215 -24.72 -6.39 13.26
N GLU A 216 -23.63 -7.02 13.68
CA GLU A 216 -22.90 -6.60 14.85
C GLU A 216 -22.21 -5.25 14.58
N PRO A 217 -22.17 -4.34 15.58
CA PRO A 217 -21.49 -3.05 15.43
C PRO A 217 -20.01 -3.21 15.10
N ILE A 218 -19.48 -2.32 14.26
CA ILE A 218 -18.03 -2.22 14.01
C ILE A 218 -17.44 -1.42 15.18
N ALA A 219 -16.46 -1.96 15.89
CA ALA A 219 -16.02 -1.35 17.15
C ALA A 219 -15.50 0.09 16.98
N GLY A 220 -14.86 0.38 15.85
CA GLY A 220 -14.40 1.72 15.49
C GLY A 220 -15.47 2.65 14.90
N ASN A 221 -16.64 2.13 14.52
CA ASN A 221 -17.78 2.93 14.06
C ASN A 221 -19.12 2.24 14.42
N PRO A 222 -19.55 2.29 15.71
CA PRO A 222 -20.71 1.52 16.17
C PRO A 222 -22.04 1.92 15.52
N ASN A 223 -22.11 3.12 14.95
CA ASN A 223 -23.31 3.66 14.30
C ASN A 223 -23.31 3.43 12.78
N PHE A 224 -22.39 2.63 12.24
CA PHE A 224 -22.33 2.32 10.81
C PHE A 224 -23.55 1.49 10.38
N ASP A 225 -24.51 2.16 9.74
CA ASP A 225 -25.85 1.63 9.38
C ASP A 225 -25.93 1.08 7.95
N ASN A 226 -24.80 0.83 7.29
CA ASN A 226 -24.82 0.16 5.99
C ASN A 226 -24.91 -1.36 6.17
N ALA A 227 -25.94 -1.98 5.60
CA ALA A 227 -26.21 -3.41 5.69
C ALA A 227 -25.44 -4.25 4.64
N ASN A 228 -24.72 -3.62 3.72
CA ASN A 228 -23.89 -4.29 2.73
C ASN A 228 -22.62 -4.85 3.38
N LEU A 229 -22.46 -6.19 3.39
CA LEU A 229 -21.28 -6.86 3.94
C LEU A 229 -19.96 -6.24 3.46
N PHE A 230 -19.85 -5.96 2.17
CA PHE A 230 -18.59 -5.51 1.58
C PHE A 230 -18.24 -4.10 2.08
N ASP A 231 -19.21 -3.20 2.12
CA ASP A 231 -19.00 -1.86 2.69
C ASP A 231 -18.61 -1.95 4.17
N ARG A 232 -19.22 -2.87 4.94
CA ARG A 232 -18.85 -3.13 6.34
C ARG A 232 -17.41 -3.65 6.46
N LEU A 233 -16.97 -4.57 5.61
CA LEU A 233 -15.60 -5.09 5.61
C LEU A 233 -14.56 -4.01 5.26
N PHE A 234 -14.89 -3.08 4.37
CA PHE A 234 -14.03 -1.93 4.08
C PHE A 234 -14.01 -0.92 5.22
N GLU A 235 -15.14 -0.71 5.92
CA GLU A 235 -15.18 0.12 7.13
C GLU A 235 -14.31 -0.45 8.26
N CYS A 236 -14.20 -1.78 8.39
CA CYS A 236 -13.29 -2.42 9.36
C CYS A 236 -11.81 -2.01 9.15
N LEU A 237 -11.39 -1.71 7.91
CA LEU A 237 -10.01 -1.31 7.58
C LEU A 237 -9.64 0.09 8.10
N GLY A 238 -10.64 0.89 8.46
CA GLY A 238 -10.51 2.28 8.86
C GLY A 238 -11.13 3.24 7.84
N SER A 239 -11.60 4.36 8.38
CA SER A 239 -12.23 5.46 7.65
C SER A 239 -11.99 6.77 8.41
N TYR A 240 -12.41 7.92 7.85
CA TYR A 240 -12.49 9.17 8.62
C TYR A 240 -13.23 9.06 9.96
N THR A 241 -14.20 8.14 10.05
CA THR A 241 -15.02 7.93 11.25
C THR A 241 -14.60 6.70 12.06
N ASN A 242 -13.64 5.90 11.56
CA ASN A 242 -13.02 4.75 12.22
C ASN A 242 -11.50 4.94 12.20
N ASP A 243 -11.01 5.79 13.10
CA ASP A 243 -9.59 6.16 13.22
C ASP A 243 -8.80 5.23 14.16
N ARG A 244 -9.51 4.34 14.86
CA ARG A 244 -8.97 3.38 15.84
C ARG A 244 -7.84 2.54 15.25
N ASN A 245 -7.89 2.28 13.95
CA ASN A 245 -6.95 1.41 13.24
C ASN A 245 -5.84 2.17 12.48
N PHE A 246 -5.77 3.49 12.61
CA PHE A 246 -4.71 4.26 11.95
C PHE A 246 -3.34 3.97 12.53
N VAL A 247 -2.42 3.76 11.60
CA VAL A 247 -0.98 3.72 11.81
C VAL A 247 -0.37 4.68 10.80
N VAL A 248 0.66 5.41 11.20
CA VAL A 248 1.41 6.29 10.30
C VAL A 248 2.76 5.64 10.08
N THR A 249 3.27 5.68 8.85
CA THR A 249 4.52 5.00 8.53
C THR A 249 5.31 5.80 7.52
N GLU A 250 6.61 5.60 7.49
CA GLU A 250 7.45 6.11 6.41
C GLU A 250 7.02 5.51 5.06
N LYS A 251 6.92 6.35 4.04
CA LYS A 251 6.41 6.00 2.71
C LYS A 251 7.11 4.79 2.09
N MET A 252 8.43 4.69 2.22
CA MET A 252 9.19 3.55 1.67
C MET A 252 8.76 2.24 2.34
N LEU A 253 8.68 2.24 3.68
CA LEU A 253 8.23 1.08 4.45
C LEU A 253 6.79 0.69 4.04
N ASN A 254 5.88 1.67 3.92
CA ASN A 254 4.50 1.42 3.46
C ASN A 254 4.44 0.69 2.12
N VAL A 255 5.15 1.24 1.12
CA VAL A 255 5.12 0.75 -0.26
C VAL A 255 5.71 -0.66 -0.35
N VAL A 256 6.87 -0.87 0.28
CA VAL A 256 7.57 -2.16 0.24
C VAL A 256 6.78 -3.23 1.01
N LYS A 257 6.26 -2.90 2.20
CA LYS A 257 5.36 -3.77 2.96
C LYS A 257 4.13 -4.13 2.13
N GLY A 258 3.48 -3.14 1.52
CA GLY A 258 2.31 -3.36 0.65
C GLY A 258 2.60 -4.34 -0.51
N ALA A 259 3.77 -4.22 -1.14
CA ALA A 259 4.20 -5.15 -2.19
C ALA A 259 4.43 -6.57 -1.66
N ILE A 260 5.24 -6.71 -0.61
CA ILE A 260 5.62 -8.02 -0.05
C ILE A 260 4.43 -8.77 0.51
N MET A 261 3.56 -8.07 1.26
CA MET A 261 2.36 -8.69 1.83
C MET A 261 1.39 -9.13 0.73
N GLN A 262 1.47 -8.58 -0.49
CA GLN A 262 0.71 -9.03 -1.67
C GLN A 262 1.50 -9.99 -2.58
N HIS A 263 2.63 -10.53 -2.11
CA HIS A 263 3.53 -11.45 -2.84
C HIS A 263 4.12 -10.87 -4.13
N LYS A 264 4.27 -9.54 -4.18
CA LYS A 264 4.90 -8.81 -5.29
C LYS A 264 6.35 -8.50 -4.95
N ASP A 265 7.17 -8.44 -6.00
CA ASP A 265 8.57 -8.01 -5.91
C ASP A 265 8.63 -6.46 -5.91
N PRO A 266 9.13 -5.81 -4.84
CA PRO A 266 9.22 -4.35 -4.75
C PRO A 266 10.29 -3.74 -5.67
N MET A 267 11.12 -4.57 -6.32
CA MET A 267 12.13 -4.18 -7.31
C MET A 267 11.83 -4.69 -8.73
N ALA A 268 10.58 -5.01 -9.04
CA ALA A 268 10.15 -5.47 -10.36
C ALA A 268 10.16 -4.36 -11.45
N TYR A 269 11.26 -3.62 -11.56
CA TYR A 269 11.50 -2.63 -12.61
C TYR A 269 12.19 -3.27 -13.82
N ILE A 270 11.91 -2.75 -15.01
CA ILE A 270 12.56 -3.21 -16.26
C ILE A 270 14.07 -2.94 -16.25
N ASP A 271 14.49 -1.89 -15.56
CA ASP A 271 15.86 -1.37 -15.44
C ASP A 271 16.51 -1.76 -14.10
N ARG A 272 16.03 -2.82 -13.41
CA ARG A 272 16.46 -3.11 -12.03
C ARG A 272 17.98 -3.29 -11.86
N LEU A 273 18.66 -3.94 -12.81
CA LEU A 273 20.10 -4.18 -12.74
C LEU A 273 20.90 -2.88 -12.95
N GLU A 274 20.41 -1.99 -13.80
CA GLU A 274 20.99 -0.65 -13.99
C GLU A 274 20.84 0.15 -12.70
N LYS A 275 19.65 0.13 -12.08
CA LYS A 275 19.43 0.77 -10.77
C LYS A 275 20.33 0.21 -9.67
N MET A 276 20.52 -1.10 -9.59
CA MET A 276 21.43 -1.72 -8.60
C MET A 276 22.88 -1.25 -8.77
N ARG A 277 23.30 -0.89 -9.98
CA ARG A 277 24.63 -0.36 -10.29
C ARG A 277 24.73 1.15 -10.05
N ASP A 278 23.77 1.90 -10.56
CA ASP A 278 23.85 3.36 -10.65
C ASP A 278 23.36 4.05 -9.36
N ASP A 279 22.41 3.43 -8.66
CA ASP A 279 21.81 3.91 -7.41
C ASP A 279 21.69 2.78 -6.37
N PRO A 280 22.82 2.30 -5.83
CA PRO A 280 22.83 1.20 -4.87
C PRO A 280 22.08 1.55 -3.58
N ASN A 281 22.11 2.81 -3.13
CA ASN A 281 21.50 3.21 -1.87
C ASN A 281 19.97 3.08 -1.92
N ALA A 282 19.34 3.47 -3.03
CA ALA A 282 17.91 3.26 -3.22
C ALA A 282 17.54 1.76 -3.19
N CYS A 283 18.39 0.91 -3.77
CA CYS A 283 18.19 -0.54 -3.76
C CYS A 283 18.35 -1.13 -2.36
N LEU A 284 19.42 -0.76 -1.64
CA LEU A 284 19.65 -1.16 -0.25
C LEU A 284 18.51 -0.68 0.67
N ALA A 285 17.95 0.50 0.44
CA ALA A 285 16.80 1.00 1.19
C ALA A 285 15.53 0.13 0.97
N ILE A 286 15.30 -0.35 -0.26
CA ILE A 286 14.19 -1.29 -0.54
C ILE A 286 14.42 -2.63 0.15
N LEU A 287 15.64 -3.18 0.09
CA LEU A 287 15.99 -4.42 0.78
C LEU A 287 15.81 -4.27 2.30
N ARG A 288 16.33 -3.18 2.90
CA ARG A 288 16.15 -2.86 4.31
C ARG A 288 14.67 -2.76 4.70
N ALA A 289 13.86 -2.03 3.93
CA ALA A 289 12.43 -1.88 4.18
C ALA A 289 11.68 -3.22 4.05
N ALA A 290 12.11 -4.08 3.14
CA ALA A 290 11.57 -5.43 2.99
C ALA A 290 11.81 -6.29 4.23
N ILE A 291 13.02 -6.20 4.81
CA ILE A 291 13.35 -6.88 6.06
C ILE A 291 12.56 -6.28 7.23
N ALA A 292 12.61 -4.96 7.38
CA ALA A 292 11.94 -4.24 8.47
C ALA A 292 10.42 -4.45 8.47
N SER A 293 9.81 -4.74 7.32
CA SER A 293 8.38 -5.06 7.21
C SER A 293 7.98 -6.24 8.11
N PHE A 294 8.83 -7.25 8.32
CA PHE A 294 8.49 -8.39 9.17
C PHE A 294 8.48 -8.03 10.66
N ASP A 295 9.53 -7.33 11.11
CA ASP A 295 9.58 -6.81 12.49
C ASP A 295 8.43 -5.85 12.74
N TYR A 296 8.16 -4.98 11.77
CA TYR A 296 7.07 -4.02 11.81
C TYR A 296 5.70 -4.68 11.99
N MET A 297 5.38 -5.73 11.22
CA MET A 297 4.12 -6.47 11.35
C MET A 297 3.92 -7.06 12.76
N ASN A 298 5.01 -7.29 13.50
CA ASN A 298 5.02 -7.93 14.82
C ASN A 298 5.07 -6.92 15.98
N THR A 299 5.10 -5.63 15.71
CA THR A 299 5.17 -4.58 16.75
C THR A 299 3.88 -4.51 17.58
N LYS A 300 4.01 -4.75 18.90
CA LYS A 300 2.88 -4.78 19.87
C LYS A 300 2.74 -3.51 20.72
N THR A 301 3.82 -2.73 20.80
CA THR A 301 3.88 -1.43 21.46
C THR A 301 4.57 -0.49 20.50
N GLY A 302 3.98 0.68 20.24
CA GLY A 302 4.47 1.77 19.38
C GLY A 302 5.60 1.42 18.38
N PRO A 303 5.37 1.47 17.06
CA PRO A 303 4.09 1.58 16.36
C PRO A 303 3.26 0.31 16.63
N ASN A 304 2.06 0.36 17.22
CA ASN A 304 1.32 -0.86 17.62
C ASN A 304 0.65 -1.55 16.41
N PHE A 305 1.41 -1.97 15.40
CA PHE A 305 0.85 -2.52 14.17
C PHE A 305 0.05 -3.80 14.43
N HIS A 306 0.62 -4.73 15.19
CA HIS A 306 0.00 -6.03 15.46
C HIS A 306 -1.34 -5.85 16.20
N GLY A 307 -1.42 -4.97 17.20
CA GLY A 307 -2.68 -4.71 17.90
C GLY A 307 -3.75 -4.05 17.01
N LYS A 308 -3.34 -3.17 16.10
CA LYS A 308 -4.26 -2.55 15.13
C LYS A 308 -4.76 -3.56 14.10
N MET A 309 -3.88 -4.44 13.63
CA MET A 309 -4.22 -5.59 12.80
C MET A 309 -5.23 -6.52 13.50
N THR A 310 -5.00 -6.85 14.78
CA THR A 310 -5.93 -7.66 15.58
C THR A 310 -7.33 -7.04 15.63
N ASN A 311 -7.44 -5.72 15.88
CA ASN A 311 -8.75 -5.04 15.87
C ASN A 311 -9.46 -5.20 14.52
N ILE A 312 -8.77 -4.95 13.41
CA ILE A 312 -9.33 -5.07 12.05
C ILE A 312 -9.83 -6.49 11.80
N LEU A 313 -9.00 -7.49 12.11
CA LEU A 313 -9.32 -8.89 11.84
C LEU A 313 -10.45 -9.42 12.72
N ALA A 314 -10.55 -8.97 13.97
CA ALA A 314 -11.66 -9.27 14.85
C ALA A 314 -12.99 -8.71 14.31
N ASP A 315 -13.01 -7.43 13.94
CA ASP A 315 -14.21 -6.80 13.36
C ASP A 315 -14.61 -7.51 12.06
N MET A 316 -13.65 -7.78 11.15
CA MET A 316 -13.92 -8.51 9.90
C MET A 316 -14.46 -9.92 10.14
N TRP A 317 -13.88 -10.67 11.08
CA TRP A 317 -14.34 -12.01 11.42
C TRP A 317 -15.80 -11.98 11.88
N ILE A 318 -16.16 -11.04 12.76
CA ILE A 318 -17.54 -10.87 13.23
C ILE A 318 -18.48 -10.59 12.06
N GLN A 319 -18.14 -9.65 11.16
CA GLN A 319 -18.97 -9.36 10.00
C GLN A 319 -19.15 -10.59 9.08
N LEU A 320 -18.09 -11.37 8.86
CA LEU A 320 -18.15 -12.61 8.07
C LEU A 320 -19.02 -13.69 8.74
N VAL A 321 -18.92 -13.86 10.06
CA VAL A 321 -19.75 -14.81 10.82
C VAL A 321 -21.23 -14.41 10.76
N THR A 322 -21.52 -13.12 10.90
CA THR A 322 -22.89 -12.61 10.78
C THR A 322 -23.45 -12.87 9.38
N ALA A 323 -22.70 -12.53 8.33
CA ALA A 323 -23.10 -12.81 6.95
C ALA A 323 -23.34 -14.30 6.68
N GLN A 324 -22.43 -15.14 7.16
CA GLN A 324 -22.54 -16.59 7.07
C GLN A 324 -23.81 -17.10 7.77
N THR A 325 -24.17 -16.51 8.92
CA THR A 325 -25.37 -16.86 9.68
C THR A 325 -26.63 -16.48 8.93
N MET A 326 -26.69 -15.27 8.36
CA MET A 326 -27.80 -14.84 7.51
C MET A 326 -27.98 -15.78 6.32
N TRP A 327 -26.87 -16.13 5.66
CA TRP A 327 -26.87 -17.08 4.54
C TRP A 327 -27.41 -18.46 4.95
N LYS A 328 -26.90 -19.05 6.04
CA LYS A 328 -27.37 -20.35 6.56
C LYS A 328 -28.87 -20.35 6.89
N LEU A 329 -29.42 -19.22 7.36
CA LEU A 329 -30.85 -19.07 7.64
C LEU A 329 -31.72 -18.86 6.40
N ALA A 330 -31.13 -18.44 5.27
CA ALA A 330 -31.84 -18.23 4.01
C ALA A 330 -31.69 -19.42 3.05
N HIS A 331 -30.55 -20.10 3.11
CA HIS A 331 -30.15 -21.20 2.23
C HIS A 331 -29.58 -22.36 3.06
N PRO A 332 -30.40 -23.05 3.87
CA PRO A 332 -29.93 -24.07 4.83
C PRO A 332 -29.22 -25.26 4.16
N ASP A 333 -29.55 -25.55 2.91
CA ASP A 333 -28.98 -26.66 2.14
C ASP A 333 -27.66 -26.31 1.42
N VAL A 334 -27.25 -25.02 1.44
CA VAL A 334 -26.02 -24.56 0.77
C VAL A 334 -24.97 -24.23 1.81
N LYS A 335 -24.02 -25.16 2.00
CA LYS A 335 -22.89 -24.96 2.92
C LYS A 335 -22.04 -23.77 2.48
N THR A 336 -21.72 -22.90 3.44
CA THR A 336 -20.79 -21.78 3.23
C THR A 336 -20.08 -21.49 4.55
N ASP A 337 -18.75 -21.60 4.56
CA ASP A 337 -17.90 -21.38 5.72
C ASP A 337 -16.87 -20.27 5.48
N ILE A 338 -17.34 -19.11 5.01
CA ILE A 338 -16.51 -17.97 4.61
C ILE A 338 -15.64 -17.43 5.75
N ALA A 339 -16.12 -17.42 6.99
CA ALA A 339 -15.34 -16.92 8.12
C ALA A 339 -14.12 -17.83 8.39
N VAL A 340 -14.35 -19.14 8.45
CA VAL A 340 -13.27 -20.13 8.62
C VAL A 340 -12.30 -20.08 7.44
N PHE A 341 -12.83 -19.98 6.21
CA PHE A 341 -12.00 -19.79 5.02
C PHE A 341 -11.10 -18.55 5.16
N PHE A 342 -11.63 -17.41 5.57
CA PHE A 342 -10.87 -16.17 5.73
C PHE A 342 -9.68 -16.33 6.68
N ARG A 343 -9.92 -16.89 7.88
CA ARG A 343 -8.84 -17.11 8.86
C ARG A 343 -7.75 -18.03 8.32
N ASP A 344 -8.14 -19.17 7.76
CA ASP A 344 -7.18 -20.17 7.29
C ASP A 344 -6.39 -19.64 6.07
N TRP A 345 -7.09 -18.99 5.14
CA TRP A 345 -6.50 -18.29 4.00
C TRP A 345 -5.49 -17.23 4.45
N LEU A 346 -5.83 -16.43 5.47
CA LEU A 346 -4.98 -15.34 5.94
C LEU A 346 -3.66 -15.87 6.52
N ILE A 347 -3.72 -16.95 7.30
CA ILE A 347 -2.53 -17.61 7.87
C ILE A 347 -1.63 -18.10 6.74
N ASP A 348 -2.18 -18.88 5.79
CA ASP A 348 -1.44 -19.37 4.63
C ASP A 348 -0.85 -18.22 3.79
N TRP A 349 -1.60 -17.12 3.65
CA TRP A 349 -1.20 -15.97 2.86
C TRP A 349 0.07 -15.31 3.44
N TYR A 350 0.12 -15.11 4.75
CA TYR A 350 1.30 -14.52 5.39
C TYR A 350 2.47 -15.51 5.49
N GLU A 351 2.23 -16.81 5.65
CA GLU A 351 3.28 -17.83 5.50
C GLU A 351 3.92 -17.76 4.10
N MET A 352 3.08 -17.65 3.06
CA MET A 352 3.56 -17.49 1.68
C MET A 352 4.28 -16.16 1.47
N ALA A 353 3.85 -15.07 2.12
CA ALA A 353 4.53 -13.78 2.05
C ALA A 353 5.96 -13.89 2.60
N VAL A 354 6.16 -14.58 3.73
CA VAL A 354 7.49 -14.86 4.28
C VAL A 354 8.36 -15.62 3.28
N VAL A 355 7.84 -16.72 2.71
CA VAL A 355 8.60 -17.55 1.75
C VAL A 355 8.99 -16.75 0.50
N ARG A 356 8.04 -16.01 -0.08
CA ARG A 356 8.26 -15.20 -1.29
C ARG A 356 9.25 -14.08 -1.04
N ALA A 357 9.16 -13.40 0.11
CA ALA A 357 10.09 -12.34 0.49
C ALA A 357 11.51 -12.86 0.68
N LYS A 358 11.70 -14.02 1.33
CA LYS A 358 13.02 -14.66 1.45
C LYS A 358 13.62 -14.93 0.07
N GLY A 359 12.83 -15.47 -0.86
CA GLY A 359 13.26 -15.71 -2.23
C GLY A 359 13.66 -14.43 -2.98
N PHE A 360 12.83 -13.38 -2.88
CA PHE A 360 13.14 -12.06 -3.44
C PHE A 360 14.45 -11.50 -2.88
N LEU A 361 14.57 -11.41 -1.55
CA LEU A 361 15.72 -10.80 -0.89
C LEU A 361 17.03 -11.53 -1.22
N LEU A 362 17.03 -12.86 -1.15
CA LEU A 362 18.22 -13.65 -1.50
C LEU A 362 18.62 -13.46 -2.97
N ALA A 363 17.66 -13.43 -3.88
CA ALA A 363 17.93 -13.21 -5.29
C ALA A 363 18.50 -11.79 -5.54
N SER A 364 17.86 -10.76 -5.00
CA SER A 364 18.31 -9.37 -5.19
C SER A 364 19.65 -9.09 -4.51
N ILE A 365 19.91 -9.67 -3.33
CA ILE A 365 21.22 -9.59 -2.67
C ILE A 365 22.29 -10.26 -3.53
N ALA A 366 22.03 -11.45 -4.07
CA ALA A 366 22.99 -12.14 -4.93
C ALA A 366 23.28 -11.36 -6.24
N GLU A 367 22.24 -10.81 -6.87
CA GLU A 367 22.39 -9.96 -8.08
C GLU A 367 23.24 -8.73 -7.79
N MET A 368 22.94 -8.03 -6.69
CA MET A 368 23.66 -6.83 -6.30
C MET A 368 25.10 -7.16 -5.89
N ARG A 369 25.32 -8.21 -5.10
CA ARG A 369 26.66 -8.70 -4.74
C ARG A 369 27.51 -8.98 -5.97
N ASN A 370 26.96 -9.68 -6.96
CA ASN A 370 27.68 -9.97 -8.21
C ASN A 370 28.08 -8.70 -9.00
N ILE A 371 27.27 -7.65 -8.97
CA ILE A 371 27.60 -6.35 -9.60
C ILE A 371 28.74 -5.66 -8.84
N TRP A 372 28.69 -5.67 -7.51
CA TRP A 372 29.58 -4.87 -6.66
C TRP A 372 30.88 -5.58 -6.24
N GLU A 373 30.98 -6.91 -6.34
CA GLU A 373 32.24 -7.65 -6.10
C GLU A 373 33.30 -7.44 -7.20
N HIS A 374 32.88 -6.99 -8.38
CA HIS A 374 33.73 -6.88 -9.57
C HIS A 374 33.99 -5.42 -10.00
N THR A 375 33.72 -4.45 -9.12
CA THR A 375 33.90 -3.03 -9.42
C THR A 375 35.05 -2.42 -8.62
N ASP A 376 35.75 -1.45 -9.20
CA ASP A 376 36.75 -0.63 -8.52
C ASP A 376 36.13 0.63 -7.87
N ASP A 377 34.79 0.73 -7.83
CA ASP A 377 34.08 1.85 -7.23
C ASP A 377 34.33 1.88 -5.70
N PRO A 378 34.71 3.03 -5.12
CA PRO A 378 34.99 3.13 -3.68
C PRO A 378 33.78 2.85 -2.78
N ARG A 379 32.56 2.77 -3.35
CA ARG A 379 31.35 2.37 -2.64
C ARG A 379 31.19 0.84 -2.54
N ALA A 380 32.05 0.03 -3.17
CA ALA A 380 31.91 -1.42 -3.18
C ALA A 380 31.91 -2.04 -1.79
N ASP A 381 32.93 -1.76 -0.97
CA ASP A 381 33.06 -2.29 0.39
C ASP A 381 31.81 -2.00 1.25
N PRO A 382 31.34 -0.74 1.41
CA PRO A 382 30.16 -0.48 2.23
C PRO A 382 28.87 -1.12 1.66
N VAL A 383 28.73 -1.25 0.34
CA VAL A 383 27.60 -1.95 -0.26
C VAL A 383 27.63 -3.44 0.08
N LEU A 384 28.78 -4.11 -0.09
CA LEU A 384 28.94 -5.54 0.17
C LEU A 384 28.81 -5.89 1.67
N GLU A 385 29.30 -5.02 2.54
CA GLU A 385 29.06 -5.10 3.99
C GLU A 385 27.56 -4.99 4.30
N THR A 386 26.84 -4.04 3.67
CA THR A 386 25.39 -3.87 3.87
C THR A 386 24.63 -5.11 3.44
N LEU A 387 24.95 -5.64 2.26
CA LEU A 387 24.32 -6.85 1.74
C LEU A 387 24.51 -8.04 2.68
N SER A 388 25.71 -8.21 3.24
CA SER A 388 26.00 -9.30 4.18
C SER A 388 25.20 -9.15 5.48
N ALA A 389 25.14 -7.95 6.06
CA ALA A 389 24.36 -7.69 7.28
C ALA A 389 22.84 -7.86 7.09
N LEU A 390 22.32 -7.49 5.91
CA LEU A 390 20.91 -7.70 5.57
C LEU A 390 20.61 -9.19 5.36
N GLU A 391 21.50 -9.92 4.69
CA GLU A 391 21.36 -11.35 4.43
C GLU A 391 21.26 -12.18 5.72
N GLU A 392 22.05 -11.84 6.75
CA GLU A 392 22.03 -12.49 8.06
C GLU A 392 20.66 -12.43 8.77
N LYS A 393 19.83 -11.43 8.45
CA LYS A 393 18.49 -11.26 9.05
C LYS A 393 17.44 -12.17 8.41
N ILE A 394 17.64 -12.61 7.16
CA ILE A 394 16.65 -13.33 6.35
C ILE A 394 16.11 -14.62 6.98
N PRO A 395 16.93 -15.49 7.61
CA PRO A 395 16.44 -16.73 8.20
C PRO A 395 15.34 -16.52 9.25
N PHE A 396 15.35 -15.39 9.96
CA PHE A 396 14.52 -15.12 11.14
C PHE A 396 13.14 -14.53 10.83
N PHE A 397 12.80 -14.29 9.55
CA PHE A 397 11.50 -13.72 9.20
C PHE A 397 10.35 -14.63 9.62
N HIS A 398 9.38 -14.00 10.25
CA HIS A 398 8.09 -14.56 10.60
C HIS A 398 7.08 -13.42 10.73
N VAL A 399 5.80 -13.75 10.53
CA VAL A 399 4.68 -12.88 10.89
C VAL A 399 3.92 -13.59 12.00
N LEU A 400 3.67 -12.90 13.09
CA LEU A 400 2.82 -13.38 14.17
C LEU A 400 1.37 -13.45 13.66
N THR A 401 0.84 -14.67 13.58
CA THR A 401 -0.54 -14.96 13.11
C THR A 401 -1.49 -15.33 14.24
N ASP A 402 -1.07 -15.12 15.50
CA ASP A 402 -1.83 -15.33 16.74
C ASP A 402 -2.87 -14.22 17.01
N TRP A 403 -3.42 -13.62 15.94
CA TRP A 403 -4.44 -12.59 16.07
C TRP A 403 -5.67 -13.14 16.78
N ASP A 404 -6.17 -12.35 17.73
CA ASP A 404 -7.38 -12.70 18.46
C ASP A 404 -8.61 -12.43 17.58
N TYR A 405 -9.15 -13.50 16.99
CA TYR A 405 -10.40 -13.44 16.22
C TYR A 405 -11.64 -13.43 17.13
N ARG A 406 -11.48 -13.47 18.47
CA ARG A 406 -12.58 -13.67 19.43
C ARG A 406 -12.35 -12.93 20.75
N SER A 407 -13.15 -11.89 20.95
CA SER A 407 -14.05 -11.91 22.10
C SER A 407 -15.45 -12.29 21.63
#